data_AF-A0A562IBS5-F1
#
_entry.id   AF-A0A562IBS5-F1
#
_cell.length_a   1.000
_cell.length_b   1.000
_cell.length_c   1.000
_cell.angle_alpha   90.00
_cell.angle_beta   90.00
_cell.angle_gamma   90.00
#
_symmetry.space_group_name_H-M   'P 1'
#
loop_
_entity.id
_entity.type
_entity.pdbx_description
1 polymer ?
#
loop_
_entity_poly.entity_id
_entity_poly.type
_entity_poly.pdbx_seq_one_letter_code
_entity_poly.pdbx_strand_id
1 'polypeptide(L)' 'MTRAQRAALVAAMHNRQGVVYAGSIHVRTLAALARRGLVTLSEGGTAATLTDDGRTAAIAQVTRV' A
#
# COMPACT_ATOMS: atom_id res chain seq x y z
N MET A 1 -1.81 12.25 1.61
CA MET A 1 -1.55 11.16 0.64
C MET A 1 -1.84 11.72 -0.74
N THR A 2 -0.89 11.65 -1.67
CA THR A 2 -1.05 12.26 -3.00
C THR A 2 -1.93 11.38 -3.91
N ARG A 3 -2.49 11.94 -4.98
CA ARG A 3 -3.29 11.20 -5.97
C ARG A 3 -2.51 10.01 -6.57
N ALA A 4 -1.22 10.19 -6.83
CA ALA A 4 -0.33 9.14 -7.33
C ALA A 4 -0.14 8.00 -6.31
N GLN A 5 0.04 8.33 -5.03
CA GLN A 5 0.14 7.33 -3.96
C GLN A 5 -1.16 6.54 -3.80
N ARG A 6 -2.32 7.19 -3.95
CA ARG A 6 -3.62 6.52 -3.95
C ARG A 6 -3.75 5.58 -5.14
N ALA A 7 -3.38 6.01 -6.35
CA ALA A 7 -3.41 5.16 -7.53
C ALA A 7 -2.49 3.93 -7.41
N ALA A 8 -1.30 4.09 -6.83
CA ALA A 8 -0.38 2.98 -6.57
C ALA A 8 -0.94 1.95 -5.57
N LEU A 9 -1.61 2.43 -4.52
CA LEU A 9 -2.29 1.55 -3.55
C LEU A 9 -3.45 0.79 -4.19
N VAL A 10 -4.25 1.47 -5.02
CA VAL A 10 -5.36 0.85 -5.76
C VAL A 10 -4.86 -0.16 -6.80
N ALA A 11 -3.79 0.17 -7.53
CA ALA A 11 -3.17 -0.76 -8.46
C ALA A 11 -2.65 -2.02 -7.74
N ALA A 12 -2.08 -1.86 -6.54
CA ALA A 12 -1.67 -2.99 -5.71
C ALA A 12 -2.86 -3.83 -5.20
N MET A 13 -4.04 -3.22 -4.96
CA MET A 13 -5.26 -3.98 -4.63
C MET A 13 -5.72 -4.88 -5.78
N HIS A 14 -5.65 -4.39 -7.02
CA HIS A 14 -6.05 -5.15 -8.21
C HIS A 14 -4.99 -6.17 -8.64
N ASN A 15 -3.75 -6.02 -8.16
CA ASN A 15 -2.75 -7.06 -8.29
C ASN A 15 -3.07 -8.21 -7.33
N ARG A 16 -3.27 -9.42 -7.86
CA ARG A 16 -3.52 -10.63 -7.07
C ARG A 16 -2.42 -10.89 -6.01
N GLN A 17 -1.22 -10.35 -6.24
CA GLN A 17 -0.08 -10.44 -5.31
C GLN A 17 -0.09 -9.37 -4.20
N GLY A 18 -0.90 -8.31 -4.31
CA GLY A 18 -0.97 -7.25 -3.28
C GLY A 18 0.30 -6.40 -3.15
N VAL A 19 1.17 -6.39 -4.16
CA VAL A 19 2.50 -5.76 -4.08
C VAL A 19 2.42 -4.26 -4.43
N VAL A 20 2.96 -3.44 -3.55
CA VAL A 20 3.21 -2.01 -3.69
C VAL A 20 4.72 -1.79 -3.83
N TYR A 21 5.17 -1.16 -4.91
CA TYR A 21 6.58 -0.82 -5.09
C TYR A 21 6.93 0.51 -4.42
N ALA A 22 8.07 0.58 -3.73
CA ALA A 22 8.53 1.78 -3.02
C ALA A 22 8.84 2.96 -3.96
N GLY A 23 9.03 2.71 -5.25
CA GLY A 23 9.12 3.77 -6.27
C GLY A 23 7.79 4.49 -6.52
N SER A 24 6.66 3.83 -6.24
CA SER A 24 5.31 4.36 -6.49
C SER A 24 4.71 5.06 -5.26
N ILE A 25 5.25 4.79 -4.07
CA ILE A 25 4.81 5.39 -2.80
C ILE A 25 6.02 5.88 -2.02
N HIS A 26 5.95 7.11 -1.53
CA HIS A 26 7.01 7.71 -0.74
C HIS A 26 7.35 6.85 0.49
N VAL A 27 8.64 6.59 0.71
CA VAL A 27 9.15 5.75 1.82
C VAL A 27 8.53 6.08 3.18
N ARG A 28 8.32 7.37 3.50
CA ARG A 28 7.70 7.79 4.77
C ARG A 28 6.25 7.31 4.91
N THR A 29 5.49 7.34 3.81
CA THR A 29 4.11 6.85 3.74
C THR A 29 4.10 5.32 3.86
N LEU A 30 4.99 4.65 3.14
CA LEU A 30 5.13 3.18 3.20
C LEU A 30 5.47 2.72 4.63
N ALA A 31 6.43 3.38 5.28
CA ALA A 31 6.79 3.12 6.67
C ALA A 31 5.64 3.41 7.65
N ALA A 32 4.83 4.44 7.40
CA ALA A 32 3.65 4.72 8.22
C ALA A 32 2.55 3.64 8.07
N LEU A 33 2.36 3.11 6.86
CA LEU A 33 1.44 1.99 6.62
C LEU A 33 1.97 0.70 7.26
N ALA A 34 3.28 0.46 7.20
CA ALA A 34 3.92 -0.70 7.82
C ALA A 34 3.79 -0.66 9.35
N ARG A 35 4.03 0.50 9.97
CA ARG A 35 3.80 0.71 11.42
C ARG A 35 2.34 0.51 11.85
N ARG A 36 1.39 0.64 10.91
CA ARG A 36 -0.03 0.38 11.15
C ARG A 36 -0.44 -1.06 10.84
N GLY A 37 0.50 -1.93 10.45
CA GLY A 37 0.21 -3.32 10.10
C GLY A 37 -0.53 -3.48 8.77
N LEU A 38 -0.60 -2.43 7.94
CA LEU A 38 -1.33 -2.46 6.66
C LEU A 38 -0.47 -2.99 5.51
N VAL A 39 0.85 -2.95 5.65
CA VAL A 39 1.78 -3.50 4.66
C VAL A 39 2.96 -4.17 5.36
N THR A 40 3.48 -5.24 4.76
CA THR A 40 4.73 -5.89 5.14
C THR A 40 5.81 -5.44 4.17
N LEU A 41 6.91 -4.89 4.69
CA LEU A 41 8.04 -4.47 3.85
C LEU A 41 8.89 -5.69 3.46
N SER A 42 9.36 -5.74 2.21
CA SER A 42 10.38 -6.70 1.81
C SER A 42 11.72 -6.36 2.47
N GLU A 43 12.60 -7.34 2.65
CA GLU A 43 14.00 -7.06 2.98
C GLU A 43 14.57 -6.08 1.95
N GLY A 44 15.14 -4.98 2.43
CA GLY A 44 15.65 -3.88 1.59
C GLY A 44 14.66 -2.75 1.27
N GLY A 45 13.38 -2.85 1.65
CA GLY A 45 12.41 -1.74 1.56
C GLY A 45 12.04 -1.29 0.14
N THR A 46 12.36 -2.10 -0.87
CA THR A 46 12.08 -1.85 -2.29
C THR A 46 10.65 -2.20 -2.69
N ALA A 47 10.03 -3.15 -1.98
CA ALA A 47 8.65 -3.53 -2.15
C ALA A 47 7.94 -3.63 -0.79
N ALA A 48 6.62 -3.54 -0.83
CA ALA A 48 5.76 -3.85 0.30
C ALA A 48 4.57 -4.66 -0.17
N THR A 49 4.12 -5.60 0.64
CA THR A 49 2.95 -6.43 0.37
C THR A 49 1.82 -5.98 1.27
N LEU A 50 0.61 -5.79 0.72
CA LEU A 50 -0.57 -5.51 1.53
C LEU A 50 -0.89 -6.70 2.43
N THR A 51 -1.15 -6.41 3.71
CA THR A 51 -1.78 -7.37 4.62
C THR A 51 -3.28 -7.43 4.34
N ASP A 52 -4.00 -8.40 4.92
CA ASP A 52 -5.46 -8.47 4.77
C ASP A 52 -6.17 -7.23 5.36
N ASP A 53 -5.65 -6.68 6.46
CA ASP A 53 -6.10 -5.41 7.03
C ASP A 53 -5.80 -4.24 6.09
N GLY A 54 -4.61 -4.23 5.48
CA GLY A 54 -4.23 -3.26 4.45
C GLY A 54 -5.15 -3.29 3.24
N ARG A 55 -5.51 -4.49 2.78
CA ARG A 55 -6.45 -4.69 1.68
C ARG A 55 -7.82 -4.16 2.05
N THR A 56 -8.31 -4.46 3.25
CA THR A 56 -9.61 -3.98 3.74
C THR A 56 -9.65 -2.46 3.89
N ALA A 57 -8.61 -1.86 4.46
CA ALA A 57 -8.49 -0.42 4.62
C ALA A 57 -8.38 0.30 3.26
N ALA A 58 -7.68 -0.29 2.30
CA ALA A 58 -7.55 0.25 0.96
C ALA A 58 -8.90 0.18 0.21
N ILE A 59 -9.64 -0.92 0.31
CA ILE A 59 -11.02 -1.04 -0.20
C ILE A 59 -11.92 0.04 0.43
N ALA A 60 -11.88 0.19 1.76
CA ALA A 60 -12.68 1.20 2.45
C ALA A 60 -12.35 2.63 2.01
N GLN A 61 -11.09 2.94 1.65
CA GLN A 61 -10.69 4.25 1.10
C GLN A 61 -11.14 4.45 -0.37
N VAL A 62 -11.35 3.38 -1.11
CA VAL A 62 -11.86 3.43 -2.50
C VAL A 62 -13.38 3.55 -2.51
N THR A 63 -14.07 2.90 -1.59
CA THR A 63 -15.54 2.99 -1.46
C THR A 63 -16.01 4.32 -0.88
N ARG A 64 -15.14 5.08 -0.21
CA ARG A 64 -15.44 6.42 0.34
C ARG A 64 -15.40 7.56 -0.71
N VAL A 65 -15.79 7.25 -1.95
CA VAL A 65 -15.95 8.22 -3.04
C VAL A 65 -17.38 8.73 -3.04
#